data_AF-A0A8J4S9C0-F1
#
_entry.id   AF-A0A8J4S9C0-F1
#
_cell.length_a   1.000
_cell.length_b   1.000
_cell.length_c   1.000
_cell.angle_alpha   90.00
_cell.angle_beta   90.00
_cell.angle_gamma   90.00
#
_symmetry.space_group_name_H-M   'P 1'
#
loop_
_entity.id
_entity.type
_entity.pdbx_description
1 polymer ?
#
loop_
_entity_poly.entity_id
_entity_poly.type
_entity_poly.pdbx_seq_one_letter_code
_entity_poly.pdbx_strand_id
1 'polypeptide(L)'
;MLSRTIRQVAAQAKRQGARMASTKQSSVNGKGALHSIYNIFMKNTPTYVTTVLIATLLAEGAYGAATNYIWETNNRGRLYHHIDWSKFAEEEEEEEEEEEEEEEEEEDLHEEDDE
;
A
#
# COMPACT_ATOMS: atom_id res chain seq x y z
N MET A 1 12.52 35.36 80.02
CA MET A 1 11.57 34.32 79.56
C MET A 1 11.84 33.94 78.11
N LEU A 2 12.89 33.18 77.79
CA LEU A 2 13.23 32.83 76.40
C LEU A 2 13.91 31.45 76.32
N SER A 3 13.21 30.38 76.70
CA SER A 3 13.79 29.02 76.68
C SER A 3 12.76 27.93 76.37
N ARG A 4 11.92 28.13 75.34
CA ARG A 4 10.95 27.13 74.88
C ARG A 4 10.72 27.18 73.37
N THR A 5 11.76 26.99 72.56
CA THR A 5 11.55 26.97 71.09
C THR A 5 12.43 26.00 70.30
N ILE A 6 13.32 25.24 70.93
CA ILE A 6 14.25 24.37 70.17
C ILE A 6 13.70 22.94 70.00
N ARG A 7 12.77 22.48 70.86
CA ARG A 7 12.25 21.10 70.80
C ARG A 7 11.17 20.86 69.73
N GLN A 8 10.55 21.90 69.19
CA GLN A 8 9.46 21.74 68.21
C GLN A 8 9.95 21.54 66.77
N VAL A 9 11.18 21.95 66.45
CA VAL A 9 11.72 21.82 65.08
C VAL A 9 12.17 20.39 64.77
N ALA A 10 12.73 19.67 65.75
CA ALA A 10 13.17 18.29 65.57
C ALA A 10 12.01 17.28 65.38
N ALA A 11 10.83 17.57 65.93
CA ALA A 11 9.65 16.72 65.78
C ALA A 11 8.98 16.86 64.40
N GLN A 12 9.20 17.98 63.70
CA GLN A 12 8.63 18.25 62.38
C GLN A 12 9.44 17.59 61.25
N ALA A 13 10.77 17.52 61.40
CA ALA A 13 11.65 16.84 60.46
C ALA A 13 11.38 15.31 60.39
N LYS A 14 10.99 14.68 61.50
CA LYS A 14 10.66 13.24 61.54
C LYS A 14 9.29 12.91 60.92
N ARG A 15 8.40 13.91 60.75
CA ARG A 15 7.09 13.75 60.08
C ARG A 15 7.13 14.08 58.58
N GLN A 16 8.12 14.84 58.12
CA GLN A 16 8.27 15.14 56.69
C GLN A 16 8.95 14.02 55.90
N GLY A 17 9.72 13.13 56.55
CA GLY A 17 10.39 12.00 55.87
C GLY A 17 9.49 10.81 55.49
N ALA A 18 8.25 10.75 55.98
CA ALA A 18 7.34 9.62 55.74
C ALA A 18 6.34 9.83 54.59
N ARG A 19 6.42 10.97 53.88
CA ARG A 19 5.52 11.29 52.74
C ARG A 19 6.23 11.27 51.38
N MET A 20 7.39 10.63 51.30
CA MET A 20 8.05 10.29 50.03
C MET A 20 8.02 8.79 49.77
N ALA A 21 6.92 8.11 50.15
CA ALA A 21 6.51 6.97 49.37
C ALA A 21 5.95 7.54 48.06
N SER A 22 6.83 7.77 47.09
CA SER A 22 6.45 7.94 45.70
C SER A 22 5.62 6.71 45.35
N THR A 23 4.31 6.85 45.42
CA THR A 23 3.41 5.95 44.74
C THR A 23 3.75 6.16 43.27
N LYS A 24 4.69 5.36 42.75
CA LYS A 24 4.78 5.14 41.32
C LYS A 24 3.37 4.74 40.94
N GLN A 25 2.64 5.65 40.31
CA GLN A 25 1.32 5.33 39.78
C GLN A 25 1.56 4.12 38.89
N SER A 26 1.03 2.97 39.32
CA SER A 26 0.97 1.77 38.51
C SER A 26 0.26 2.16 37.22
N SER A 27 1.02 2.32 36.13
CA SER A 27 0.47 2.72 34.85
C SER A 27 -0.12 1.49 34.15
N VAL A 28 -1.15 0.88 34.76
CA VAL A 28 -2.06 0.01 34.01
C VAL A 28 -2.76 0.82 32.90
N ASN A 29 -2.78 2.16 33.04
CA ASN A 29 -3.17 3.16 32.04
C ASN A 29 -1.97 3.93 31.44
N GLY A 30 -0.77 3.35 31.40
CA GLY A 30 0.36 3.97 30.70
C GLY A 30 0.02 4.26 29.24
N LYS A 31 0.54 5.35 28.67
CA LYS A 31 0.30 5.75 27.26
C LYS A 31 0.78 4.63 26.32
N GLY A 32 -0.08 3.66 26.05
CA GLY A 32 0.20 2.54 25.14
C GLY A 32 0.21 3.00 23.68
N ALA A 33 0.62 2.10 22.78
CA ALA A 33 0.63 2.39 21.34
C ALA A 33 -0.74 2.89 20.82
N LEU A 34 -1.83 2.33 21.37
CA LEU A 34 -3.20 2.78 21.06
C LEU A 34 -3.48 4.23 21.49
N HIS A 35 -2.88 4.69 22.59
CA HIS A 35 -2.99 6.07 23.03
C HIS A 35 -2.26 7.01 22.07
N SER A 36 -1.14 6.59 21.49
CA SER A 36 -0.44 7.36 20.45
C SER A 36 -1.25 7.42 19.15
N ILE A 37 -1.80 6.29 18.70
CA ILE A 37 -2.67 6.22 17.51
C ILE A 37 -3.90 7.12 17.69
N TYR A 38 -4.53 7.06 18.86
CA TYR A 38 -5.68 7.91 19.17
C TYR A 38 -5.33 9.40 19.09
N ASN A 39 -4.19 9.81 19.66
CA ASN A 39 -3.77 11.21 19.64
C ASN A 39 -3.42 11.73 18.24
N ILE A 40 -2.94 10.86 17.35
CA ILE A 40 -2.54 11.22 15.98
C ILE A 40 -3.76 11.27 15.06
N PHE A 41 -4.61 10.25 15.09
CA PHE A 41 -5.65 10.06 14.08
C PHE A 41 -7.06 10.33 14.58
N MET A 42 -7.35 10.12 15.87
CA MET A 42 -8.72 10.12 16.39
C MET A 42 -9.07 11.34 17.24
N LYS A 43 -8.09 12.17 17.64
CA LYS A 43 -8.32 13.30 18.56
C LYS A 43 -9.22 14.40 17.97
N ASN A 44 -9.14 14.65 16.67
CA ASN A 44 -9.87 15.73 16.01
C ASN A 44 -10.85 15.15 14.99
N THR A 45 -12.12 15.59 15.02
CA THR A 45 -13.18 15.13 14.10
C THR A 45 -12.82 15.18 12.62
N PRO A 46 -12.29 16.29 12.05
CA PRO A 46 -11.96 16.31 10.62
C PRO A 46 -10.81 15.34 10.28
N THR A 47 -9.77 15.26 11.11
CA THR A 47 -8.66 14.32 10.94
C THR A 47 -9.11 12.87 11.04
N TYR A 48 -10.05 12.58 11.94
CA TYR A 48 -10.61 11.26 12.10
C TYR A 48 -11.38 10.84 10.84
N VAL A 49 -12.28 11.69 10.35
CA VAL A 49 -13.07 11.40 9.14
C VAL A 49 -12.17 11.18 7.92
N THR A 50 -11.16 12.05 7.70
CA THR A 50 -10.24 11.87 6.56
C THR A 50 -9.42 10.58 6.69
N THR A 51 -8.97 10.24 7.90
CA THR A 51 -8.25 8.98 8.15
C THR A 51 -9.12 7.78 7.83
N VAL A 52 -10.40 7.79 8.24
CA VAL A 52 -11.35 6.70 7.97
C VAL A 52 -11.58 6.55 6.47
N LEU A 53 -11.76 7.65 5.73
CA LEU A 53 -11.94 7.59 4.27
C LEU A 53 -10.72 6.99 3.58
N ILE A 54 -9.51 7.45 3.90
CA ILE A 54 -8.26 6.90 3.33
C ILE A 54 -8.10 5.43 3.70
N ALA A 55 -8.32 5.08 4.97
CA ALA A 55 -8.21 3.71 5.43
C ALA A 55 -9.21 2.79 4.72
N THR A 56 -10.42 3.29 4.42
CA THR A 56 -11.44 2.52 3.70
C THR A 56 -11.02 2.24 2.27
N LEU A 57 -10.50 3.23 1.55
CA LEU A 57 -10.00 3.04 0.18
C LEU A 57 -8.85 2.02 0.12
N LEU A 58 -7.91 2.10 1.07
CA LEU A 58 -6.82 1.13 1.16
C LEU A 58 -7.33 -0.27 1.52
N ALA A 59 -8.27 -0.35 2.46
CA ALA A 59 -8.86 -1.62 2.87
C ALA A 59 -9.65 -2.26 1.73
N GLU A 60 -10.40 -1.49 0.95
CA GLU A 60 -11.14 -1.98 -0.22
C GLU A 60 -10.21 -2.60 -1.25
N GLY A 61 -9.13 -1.90 -1.63
CA GLY A 61 -8.15 -2.42 -2.57
C GLY A 61 -7.47 -3.70 -2.07
N ALA A 62 -7.02 -3.71 -0.82
CA ALA A 62 -6.39 -4.88 -0.22
C ALA A 62 -7.37 -6.06 -0.07
N TYR A 63 -8.59 -5.79 0.36
CA TYR A 63 -9.62 -6.81 0.54
C TYR A 63 -10.06 -7.41 -0.79
N GLY A 64 -10.25 -6.59 -1.83
CA GLY A 64 -10.57 -7.05 -3.18
C GLY A 64 -9.48 -7.96 -3.74
N ALA A 65 -8.21 -7.54 -3.65
CA ALA A 65 -7.08 -8.34 -4.10
C ALA A 65 -6.96 -9.66 -3.33
N ALA A 66 -7.07 -9.63 -2.00
CA ALA A 66 -6.98 -10.83 -1.17
C ALA A 66 -8.12 -11.81 -1.45
N THR A 67 -9.35 -11.31 -1.58
CA THR A 67 -10.52 -12.15 -1.84
C THR A 67 -10.44 -12.77 -3.24
N ASN A 68 -10.07 -12.00 -4.27
CA ASN A 68 -9.85 -12.53 -5.61
C ASN A 68 -8.74 -13.58 -5.61
N TYR A 69 -7.62 -13.33 -4.95
CA TYR A 69 -6.53 -14.30 -4.85
C TYR A 69 -6.97 -15.63 -4.22
N ILE A 70 -7.72 -15.57 -3.11
CA ILE A 70 -8.27 -16.76 -2.45
C ILE A 70 -9.24 -17.50 -3.40
N TRP A 71 -10.11 -16.76 -4.09
CA TRP A 71 -11.06 -17.32 -5.03
C TRP A 71 -10.39 -17.98 -6.23
N GLU A 72 -9.43 -17.30 -6.86
CA GLU A 72 -8.67 -17.78 -8.01
C GLU A 72 -7.84 -19.02 -7.65
N THR A 73 -7.22 -19.03 -6.48
CA THR A 73 -6.45 -20.18 -5.99
C THR A 73 -7.34 -21.42 -5.85
N ASN A 74 -8.55 -21.26 -5.30
CA ASN A 74 -9.49 -22.37 -5.12
C ASN A 74 -10.13 -22.84 -6.44
N ASN A 75 -10.17 -21.97 -7.46
CA ASN A 75 -10.78 -22.25 -8.75
C ASN A 75 -9.74 -22.36 -9.89
N ARG A 76 -8.48 -22.60 -9.56
CA ARG A 76 -7.37 -22.60 -10.53
C ARG A 76 -7.65 -23.52 -11.72
N GLY A 77 -7.37 -23.03 -12.93
CA GLY A 77 -7.63 -23.74 -14.19
C GLY A 77 -9.08 -23.75 -14.67
N ARG A 78 -10.04 -23.24 -13.88
CA ARG A 78 -11.46 -23.12 -14.30
C ARG A 78 -11.86 -21.71 -14.73
N LEU A 79 -10.99 -20.72 -14.51
CA LEU A 79 -11.25 -19.33 -14.89
C LEU A 79 -10.76 -19.05 -16.30
N TYR A 80 -11.48 -18.15 -16.99
CA TYR A 80 -11.20 -17.74 -18.36
C TYR A 80 -9.76 -17.26 -18.57
N HIS A 81 -9.21 -16.49 -17.63
CA HIS A 81 -7.85 -15.96 -17.71
C HIS A 81 -6.74 -16.98 -17.35
N HIS A 82 -7.11 -18.22 -16.97
CA HIS A 82 -6.14 -19.31 -16.81
C HIS A 82 -5.95 -20.12 -18.10
N ILE A 83 -6.81 -19.92 -19.11
CA ILE A 83 -6.74 -20.63 -20.38
C ILE A 83 -5.68 -19.95 -21.26
N ASP A 84 -4.80 -20.78 -21.81
CA ASP A 84 -3.79 -20.35 -22.77
C ASP A 84 -4.41 -20.28 -24.17
N TRP A 85 -4.80 -19.07 -24.57
CA TRP A 85 -5.43 -18.81 -25.86
C TRP A 85 -4.45 -18.90 -27.03
N SER A 86 -3.14 -18.82 -26.79
CA SER A 86 -2.12 -18.93 -27.85
C SER A 86 -2.13 -20.31 -28.53
N LYS A 87 -2.61 -21.34 -27.82
CA LYS A 87 -2.77 -22.70 -28.37
C LYS A 87 -3.90 -22.83 -29.39
N PHE A 88 -4.77 -21.83 -29.46
CA PHE A 88 -5.89 -21.77 -30.37
C PHE A 88 -5.74 -20.64 -31.39
N ALA A 89 -4.63 -19.91 -31.36
CA ALA A 89 -4.27 -19.03 -32.47
C ALA A 89 -3.83 -19.93 -33.62
N GLU A 90 -4.54 -19.86 -34.74
CA GLU A 90 -4.03 -20.41 -36.00
C GLU A 90 -2.72 -19.65 -36.28
N GLU A 91 -1.63 -20.37 -36.52
CA GLU A 91 -0.42 -19.77 -37.06
C GLU A 91 -0.85 -19.13 -38.38
N GLU A 92 -0.90 -17.80 -38.43
CA GLU A 92 -0.96 -17.07 -39.69
C GLU A 92 0.31 -17.50 -40.44
N GLU A 93 0.18 -18.52 -41.29
CA GLU A 93 1.23 -18.94 -42.20
C GLU A 93 1.73 -17.67 -42.90
N GLU A 94 3.00 -17.32 -42.65
CA GLU A 94 3.69 -16.22 -43.32
C GLU A 94 3.51 -16.44 -44.83
N GLU A 95 2.60 -15.69 -45.46
CA GLU A 95 2.45 -15.63 -46.90
C GLU A 95 3.81 -15.16 -47.45
N GLU A 96 4.59 -16.11 -47.98
CA GLU A 96 5.82 -15.83 -48.74
C GLU A 96 5.44 -14.81 -49.82
N GLU A 97 5.90 -13.56 -49.64
CA GLU A 97 5.82 -12.51 -50.66
C GLU A 97 6.54 -13.04 -51.92
N GLU A 98 5.78 -13.57 -52.88
CA GLU A 98 6.29 -13.87 -54.22
C GLU A 98 6.78 -12.54 -54.82
N GLU A 99 8.10 -12.35 -54.86
CA GLU A 99 8.77 -11.25 -55.56
C GLU A 99 8.31 -11.30 -57.04
N GLU A 100 7.43 -10.38 -57.44
CA GLU A 100 7.04 -10.19 -58.85
C GLU A 100 8.31 -9.83 -59.66
N GLU A 101 8.78 -10.76 -60.50
CA GLU A 101 9.87 -10.55 -61.45
C GLU A 101 9.47 -9.42 -62.44
N GLU A 102 10.24 -8.31 -62.43
CA GLU A 102 10.10 -7.20 -63.39
C GLU A 102 10.33 -7.72 -64.83
N GLU A 103 9.26 -7.82 -65.64
CA GLU A 103 9.38 -8.03 -67.09
C GLU A 103 9.97 -6.76 -67.74
N GLU A 104 11.23 -6.84 -68.17
CA GLU A 104 11.87 -5.85 -69.04
C GLU A 104 11.14 -5.82 -70.41
N GLU A 105 10.28 -4.81 -70.65
CA GLU A 105 9.76 -4.50 -71.98
C GLU A 105 10.90 -4.01 -72.88
N GLU A 106 11.36 -4.84 -73.83
CA GLU A 106 12.25 -4.43 -74.92
C GLU A 106 11.59 -3.33 -75.77
N GLU A 107 12.19 -2.13 -75.78
CA GLU A 107 11.83 -1.03 -76.70
C GLU A 107 12.04 -1.47 -78.16
N ASP A 108 10.93 -1.76 -78.86
CA ASP A 108 10.86 -1.94 -80.32
C ASP A 108 11.15 -0.60 -81.02
N LEU A 109 12.42 -0.38 -81.35
CA LEU A 109 12.91 0.81 -82.06
C LEU A 109 12.55 0.69 -83.55
N HIS A 110 11.35 1.14 -83.86
CA HIS A 110 10.75 1.19 -85.19
C HIS A 110 11.66 1.90 -86.21
N GLU A 111 11.89 1.21 -87.34
CA GLU A 111 12.65 1.65 -88.52
C GLU A 111 12.16 2.99 -89.08
N GLU A 112 13.07 3.95 -89.28
CA GLU A 112 12.93 5.03 -90.28
C GLU A 112 14.10 4.92 -91.27
N ASP A 113 13.86 4.27 -92.40
CA ASP A 113 14.63 4.44 -93.63
C ASP A 113 13.63 4.53 -94.78
N ASP A 114 13.42 5.73 -95.32
CA ASP A 114 12.89 5.95 -96.69
C ASP A 114 13.15 7.42 -97.11
N GLU A 115 14.15 7.56 -97.98
CA GLU A 115 14.46 8.58 -99.03
C GLU A 115 14.22 10.09 -98.81
#